data_AF-A0A2V8XI90-F1
#
_entry.id   AF-A0A2V8XI90-F1
#
_cell.length_a   1.000
_cell.length_b   1.000
_cell.length_c   1.000
_cell.angle_alpha   90.00
_cell.angle_beta   90.00
_cell.angle_gamma   90.00
#
_symmetry.space_group_name_H-M   'P 1'
#
loop_
_entity.id
_entity.type
_entity.pdbx_description
1 polymer ?
#
loop_
_entity_poly.entity_id
_entity_poly.type
_entity_poly.pdbx_seq_one_letter_code
_entity_poly.pdbx_strand_id
1 'polypeptide(L)'
;LARVGTFIADGKGNITGGMEDVNADGTPSNAIAITNGTYTVSADGRGAMTLNLGTSTLDFGITLTSNSDGLLIDETSNSNQASTGSGNLILQQSTPFALSEIAGTYVFDFSGSDASQPNPNPESFIGQFVVDSNTQTIPTGFFDDNVGGELNSGAMTPGTIAQDPLQTSSFSAFGRGIATIAGQNFVFYIVNSGRVRFLSTNNGMLSGDAVSQAGIPGGLTGGFVFVVGGSSANGGLTRVGRFTVSNMTLGQMLMDVNDASNEAQFNNLSNGSITSYDSTTGRAQVSFRDSGGQVYSFVFYLSSANSGVIQDISPSGTVGFARVTADGSIELQSGSPFTSANVSGTYAMNWSGLVVAGGSFPIEDEEDLLAQANVTNLTLSGAADLFQFTSATLTPRLDLGVGGAIQINGDGASDDGHRNGMTVNLTGANPINFVVYVVNPQLAFFANRDNSGTPRVVVGILKLQQ
;
A
#
# COMPACT_ATOMS: atom_id res chain seq x y z
N LEU A 1 13.34 5.25 3.44
CA LEU A 1 13.98 4.99 2.13
C LEU A 1 12.86 4.64 1.15
N ALA A 2 12.90 5.11 -0.09
CA ALA A 2 11.95 4.74 -1.14
C ALA A 2 12.70 4.33 -2.42
N ARG A 3 12.19 3.31 -3.12
CA ARG A 3 12.81 2.71 -4.30
C ARG A 3 11.78 2.46 -5.38
N VAL A 4 12.15 2.71 -6.63
CA VAL A 4 11.37 2.28 -7.81
C VAL A 4 12.34 1.87 -8.91
N GLY A 5 11.99 0.86 -9.69
CA GLY A 5 12.87 0.39 -10.75
C GLY A 5 12.26 -0.68 -11.63
N THR A 6 13.09 -1.22 -12.51
CA THR A 6 12.81 -2.37 -13.35
C THR A 6 14.00 -3.31 -13.39
N PHE A 7 13.72 -4.60 -13.52
CA PHE A 7 14.72 -5.64 -13.75
C PHE A 7 14.27 -6.57 -14.87
N ILE A 8 15.23 -7.22 -15.54
CA ILE A 8 14.95 -8.16 -16.63
C ILE A 8 15.30 -9.56 -16.14
N ALA A 9 14.27 -10.40 -15.97
CA ALA A 9 14.40 -11.83 -15.68
C ALA A 9 14.44 -12.65 -16.98
N ASP A 10 15.33 -13.64 -17.07
CA ASP A 10 15.52 -14.44 -18.29
C ASP A 10 14.65 -15.72 -18.38
N GLY A 11 13.80 -15.97 -17.38
CA GLY A 11 13.01 -17.20 -17.29
C GLY A 11 13.79 -18.43 -16.84
N LYS A 12 15.07 -18.29 -16.49
CA LYS A 12 16.01 -19.38 -16.14
C LYS A 12 16.75 -19.11 -14.82
N GLY A 13 16.25 -18.18 -14.01
CA GLY A 13 16.80 -17.84 -12.71
C GLY A 13 17.88 -16.76 -12.72
N ASN A 14 18.10 -16.06 -13.84
CA ASN A 14 19.05 -14.96 -13.91
C ASN A 14 18.34 -13.62 -14.12
N ILE A 15 18.89 -12.58 -13.50
CA ILE A 15 18.60 -11.19 -13.80
C ILE A 15 19.69 -10.68 -14.74
N THR A 16 19.32 -10.19 -15.92
CA THR A 16 20.27 -9.82 -16.98
C THR A 16 20.48 -8.32 -17.13
N GLY A 17 19.71 -7.50 -16.40
CA GLY A 17 19.82 -6.05 -16.46
C GLY A 17 18.66 -5.36 -15.75
N GLY A 18 18.67 -4.04 -15.79
CA GLY A 18 17.63 -3.20 -15.19
C GLY A 18 18.19 -1.88 -14.68
N MET A 19 17.37 -1.14 -13.95
CA MET A 19 17.71 0.13 -13.35
C MET A 19 16.80 0.43 -12.16
N GLU A 20 17.31 1.12 -11.16
CA GLU A 20 16.52 1.68 -10.06
C GLU A 20 16.81 3.15 -9.82
N ASP A 21 15.84 3.85 -9.27
CA ASP A 21 16.01 5.14 -8.61
C ASP A 21 15.68 5.00 -7.13
N VAL A 22 16.41 5.75 -6.32
CA VAL A 22 16.32 5.69 -4.86
C VAL A 22 16.17 7.11 -4.34
N ASN A 23 15.27 7.31 -3.38
CA ASN A 23 15.19 8.52 -2.59
C ASN A 23 15.41 8.14 -1.12
N ALA A 24 16.50 8.64 -0.55
CA ALA A 24 16.86 8.41 0.84
C ALA A 24 16.63 9.69 1.62
N ASP A 25 15.52 9.75 2.37
CA ASP A 25 15.22 10.85 3.29
C ASP A 25 15.23 12.22 2.59
N GLY A 26 14.51 12.30 1.46
CA GLY A 26 14.44 13.50 0.62
C GLY A 26 15.66 13.75 -0.28
N THR A 27 16.66 12.85 -0.25
CA THR A 27 17.86 12.93 -1.08
C THR A 27 17.80 11.87 -2.19
N PRO A 28 17.37 12.23 -3.42
CA PRO A 28 17.37 11.30 -4.55
C PRO A 28 18.79 10.98 -5.03
N SER A 29 19.03 9.71 -5.38
CA SER A 29 20.23 9.27 -6.08
C SER A 29 20.08 9.47 -7.59
N ASN A 30 21.21 9.43 -8.30
CA ASN A 30 21.15 9.14 -9.73
C ASN A 30 20.63 7.72 -9.96
N ALA A 31 20.09 7.47 -11.14
CA ALA A 31 19.65 6.13 -11.53
C ALA A 31 20.82 5.13 -11.48
N ILE A 32 20.59 3.98 -10.85
CA ILE A 32 21.58 2.94 -10.59
C ILE A 32 21.29 1.76 -11.51
N ALA A 33 22.29 1.30 -12.25
CA ALA A 33 22.13 0.15 -13.14
C ALA A 33 22.13 -1.17 -12.35
N ILE A 34 21.18 -2.05 -12.66
CA ILE A 34 21.24 -3.45 -12.25
C ILE A 34 22.10 -4.18 -13.27
N THR A 35 23.26 -4.66 -12.83
CA THR A 35 24.29 -5.23 -13.71
C THR A 35 24.07 -6.71 -14.01
N ASN A 36 23.56 -7.45 -13.02
CA ASN A 36 23.12 -8.84 -13.10
C ASN A 36 22.39 -9.19 -11.80
N GLY A 37 22.07 -10.47 -11.61
CA GLY A 37 21.45 -10.97 -10.39
C GLY A 37 20.92 -12.38 -10.59
N THR A 38 20.22 -12.89 -9.60
CA THR A 38 19.62 -14.23 -9.62
C THR A 38 18.23 -14.18 -9.01
N TYR A 39 17.37 -15.10 -9.41
CA TYR A 39 16.09 -15.29 -8.74
C TYR A 39 15.69 -16.77 -8.74
N THR A 40 14.82 -17.11 -7.80
CA THR A 40 14.16 -18.42 -7.72
C THR A 40 12.66 -18.21 -7.59
N VAL A 41 11.88 -19.17 -8.08
CA VAL A 41 10.44 -19.25 -7.83
C VAL A 41 10.10 -20.72 -7.61
N SER A 42 9.62 -21.03 -6.42
CA SER A 42 9.13 -22.33 -6.00
C SER A 42 7.72 -22.59 -6.53
N ALA A 43 7.27 -23.85 -6.48
CA ALA A 43 5.96 -24.23 -7.00
C ALA A 43 4.77 -23.60 -6.23
N ASP A 44 5.00 -23.12 -5.01
CA ASP A 44 4.06 -22.35 -4.20
C ASP A 44 4.07 -20.84 -4.53
N GLY A 45 4.86 -20.42 -5.52
CA GLY A 45 4.98 -19.03 -5.95
C GLY A 45 5.91 -18.18 -5.08
N ARG A 46 6.48 -18.72 -4.00
CA ARG A 46 7.50 -18.02 -3.20
C ARG A 46 8.86 -18.07 -3.87
N GLY A 47 9.74 -17.15 -3.55
CA GLY A 47 11.07 -17.11 -4.12
C GLY A 47 11.98 -16.11 -3.42
N ALA A 48 13.23 -16.09 -3.85
CA ALA A 48 14.19 -15.07 -3.49
C ALA A 48 14.75 -14.42 -4.75
N MET A 49 15.06 -13.12 -4.67
CA MET A 49 15.64 -12.34 -5.76
C MET A 49 16.80 -11.50 -5.25
N THR A 50 17.95 -11.60 -5.92
CA THR A 50 19.13 -10.77 -5.66
C THR A 50 19.39 -9.88 -6.87
N LEU A 51 19.52 -8.57 -6.65
CA LEU A 51 19.88 -7.58 -7.66
C LEU A 51 21.28 -7.02 -7.37
N ASN A 52 22.20 -7.12 -8.33
CA ASN A 52 23.55 -6.62 -8.19
C ASN A 52 23.69 -5.23 -8.85
N LEU A 53 23.97 -4.22 -8.03
CA LEU A 53 24.08 -2.81 -8.41
C LEU A 53 25.54 -2.39 -8.67
N GLY A 54 26.41 -3.38 -8.91
CA GLY A 54 27.85 -3.20 -9.12
C GLY A 54 28.65 -2.98 -7.82
N THR A 55 28.21 -2.11 -6.93
CA THR A 55 28.90 -1.80 -5.65
C THR A 55 28.17 -2.33 -4.41
N SER A 56 26.90 -2.71 -4.56
CA SER A 56 26.05 -3.28 -3.52
C SER A 56 25.13 -4.33 -4.11
N THR A 57 24.46 -5.06 -3.22
CA THR A 57 23.43 -6.04 -3.55
C THR A 57 22.16 -5.68 -2.81
N LEU A 58 21.01 -5.96 -3.43
CA LEU A 58 19.72 -5.96 -2.77
C LEU A 58 19.18 -7.39 -2.81
N ASP A 59 18.70 -7.87 -1.68
CA ASP A 59 18.10 -9.19 -1.53
C ASP A 59 16.62 -9.03 -1.17
N PHE A 60 15.75 -9.75 -1.86
CA PHE A 60 14.31 -9.68 -1.68
C PHE A 60 13.70 -11.07 -1.53
N GLY A 61 12.78 -11.20 -0.57
CA GLY A 61 11.77 -12.25 -0.58
C GLY A 61 10.67 -11.88 -1.57
N ILE A 62 10.18 -12.84 -2.37
CA ILE A 62 9.09 -12.63 -3.32
C ILE A 62 7.99 -13.68 -3.14
N THR A 63 6.73 -13.28 -3.34
CA THR A 63 5.59 -14.20 -3.48
C THR A 63 4.72 -13.75 -4.64
N LEU A 64 4.63 -14.56 -5.68
CA LEU A 64 3.82 -14.27 -6.85
C LEU A 64 2.33 -14.38 -6.49
N THR A 65 1.54 -13.45 -7.01
CA THR A 65 0.07 -13.44 -6.95
C THR A 65 -0.55 -13.82 -8.29
N SER A 66 0.23 -13.74 -9.37
CA SER A 66 -0.11 -14.21 -10.71
C SER A 66 1.17 -14.35 -11.54
N ASN A 67 1.05 -14.67 -12.83
CA ASN A 67 2.18 -14.60 -13.78
C ASN A 67 2.64 -13.17 -14.10
N SER A 68 1.89 -12.14 -13.67
CA SER A 68 2.18 -10.72 -13.94
C SER A 68 2.35 -9.87 -12.71
N ASP A 69 2.10 -10.39 -11.51
CA ASP A 69 2.06 -9.61 -10.28
C ASP A 69 2.62 -10.41 -9.10
N GLY A 70 3.37 -9.76 -8.22
CA GLY A 70 3.87 -10.35 -6.98
C GLY A 70 4.08 -9.30 -5.91
N LEU A 71 4.22 -9.79 -4.68
CA LEU A 71 4.59 -9.02 -3.50
C LEU A 71 6.06 -9.30 -3.18
N LEU A 72 6.74 -8.32 -2.58
CA LEU A 72 8.13 -8.45 -2.18
C LEU A 72 8.39 -7.76 -0.84
N ILE A 73 9.39 -8.23 -0.12
CA ILE A 73 9.99 -7.54 1.02
C ILE A 73 11.50 -7.44 0.82
N ASP A 74 12.10 -6.34 1.24
CA ASP A 74 13.56 -6.18 1.30
C ASP A 74 14.10 -7.02 2.45
N GLU A 75 15.00 -7.95 2.14
CA GLU A 75 15.65 -8.87 3.06
C GLU A 75 17.16 -8.62 3.12
N THR A 76 17.63 -7.47 2.59
CA THR A 76 19.05 -7.16 2.50
C THR A 76 19.65 -7.09 3.90
N SER A 77 20.53 -8.04 4.21
CA SER A 77 21.26 -8.12 5.47
C SER A 77 22.67 -8.65 5.25
N ASN A 78 23.67 -7.80 5.48
CA ASN A 78 25.08 -8.13 5.40
C ASN A 78 25.91 -7.33 6.42
N SER A 79 27.24 -7.51 6.43
CA SER A 79 28.11 -6.89 7.43
C SER A 79 28.13 -5.35 7.41
N ASN A 80 27.64 -4.72 6.33
CA ASN A 80 27.69 -3.27 6.13
C ASN A 80 26.31 -2.64 5.92
N GLN A 81 25.25 -3.44 5.79
CA GLN A 81 23.91 -2.97 5.45
C GLN A 81 22.85 -3.90 6.03
N ALA A 82 21.80 -3.30 6.58
CA ALA A 82 20.51 -3.95 6.82
C ALA A 82 19.42 -3.01 6.30
N SER A 83 18.45 -3.56 5.56
CA SER A 83 17.34 -2.82 4.96
C SER A 83 16.10 -3.70 4.98
N THR A 84 14.97 -3.12 5.33
CA THR A 84 13.66 -3.75 5.30
C THR A 84 12.69 -2.80 4.59
N GLY A 85 11.55 -3.31 4.18
CA GLY A 85 10.52 -2.58 3.48
C GLY A 85 9.67 -3.51 2.64
N SER A 86 8.39 -3.20 2.54
CA SER A 86 7.44 -3.93 1.70
C SER A 86 7.19 -3.24 0.37
N GLY A 87 6.87 -4.03 -0.65
CA GLY A 87 6.46 -3.53 -1.95
C GLY A 87 5.85 -4.61 -2.84
N ASN A 88 5.78 -4.30 -4.13
CA ASN A 88 5.25 -5.21 -5.14
C ASN A 88 6.05 -5.14 -6.44
N LEU A 89 6.03 -6.23 -7.19
CA LEU A 89 6.54 -6.31 -8.56
C LEU A 89 5.37 -6.55 -9.52
N ILE A 90 5.40 -5.86 -10.66
CA ILE A 90 4.41 -6.03 -11.73
C ILE A 90 5.15 -6.15 -13.05
N LEU A 91 4.75 -7.11 -13.87
CA LEU A 91 5.31 -7.33 -15.19
C LEU A 91 5.09 -6.10 -16.07
N GLN A 92 6.18 -5.48 -16.51
CA GLN A 92 6.12 -4.42 -17.49
C GLN A 92 5.67 -4.97 -18.86
N GLN A 93 4.98 -4.14 -19.64
CA GLN A 93 4.71 -4.43 -21.05
C GLN A 93 6.01 -4.52 -21.86
N SER A 94 5.92 -5.11 -23.04
CA SER A 94 7.08 -5.28 -23.93
C SER A 94 7.57 -3.93 -24.49
N THR A 95 8.89 -3.75 -24.53
CA THR A 95 9.58 -2.64 -25.21
C THR A 95 9.35 -2.63 -26.74
N PRO A 96 9.46 -1.48 -27.44
CA PRO A 96 9.89 -0.18 -26.92
C PRO A 96 8.75 0.61 -26.27
N PHE A 97 9.05 1.31 -25.18
CA PHE A 97 8.09 2.21 -24.51
C PHE A 97 7.93 3.55 -25.24
N ALA A 98 6.73 4.13 -25.15
CA ALA A 98 6.36 5.41 -25.74
C ALA A 98 5.46 6.23 -24.79
N LEU A 99 5.61 7.56 -24.77
CA LEU A 99 4.73 8.43 -23.95
C LEU A 99 3.25 8.30 -24.32
N SER A 100 2.94 7.95 -25.58
CA SER A 100 1.57 7.72 -26.04
C SER A 100 0.86 6.55 -25.33
N GLU A 101 1.62 5.63 -24.71
CA GLU A 101 1.07 4.48 -23.98
C GLU A 101 0.37 4.91 -22.69
N ILE A 102 0.76 6.05 -22.13
CA ILE A 102 0.26 6.55 -20.85
C ILE A 102 -0.65 7.77 -21.00
N ALA A 103 -1.17 8.03 -22.20
CA ALA A 103 -2.18 9.05 -22.41
C ALA A 103 -3.49 8.66 -21.71
N GLY A 104 -4.09 9.58 -20.96
CA GLY A 104 -5.36 9.32 -20.29
C GLY A 104 -5.43 9.89 -18.88
N THR A 105 -6.49 9.50 -18.17
CA THR A 105 -6.72 9.95 -16.80
C THR A 105 -6.20 8.91 -15.83
N TYR A 106 -5.52 9.34 -14.77
CA TYR A 106 -4.96 8.48 -13.74
C TYR A 106 -5.37 8.96 -12.35
N VAL A 107 -5.68 8.01 -11.47
CA VAL A 107 -5.77 8.21 -10.02
C VAL A 107 -4.43 7.79 -9.41
N PHE A 108 -3.87 8.60 -8.52
CA PHE A 108 -2.60 8.33 -7.88
C PHE A 108 -2.70 8.38 -6.37
N ASP A 109 -1.79 7.64 -5.75
CA ASP A 109 -1.55 7.62 -4.31
C ASP A 109 -0.03 7.58 -4.11
N PHE A 110 0.51 8.67 -3.57
CA PHE A 110 1.92 8.81 -3.24
C PHE A 110 2.06 9.06 -1.75
N SER A 111 2.84 8.23 -1.08
CA SER A 111 3.05 8.34 0.36
C SER A 111 4.54 8.41 0.70
N GLY A 112 4.82 8.99 1.87
CA GLY A 112 6.15 9.06 2.44
C GLY A 112 6.29 10.25 3.37
N SER A 113 7.21 11.17 3.07
CA SER A 113 7.52 12.30 3.95
C SER A 113 7.86 13.57 3.20
N ASP A 114 7.58 14.72 3.82
CA ASP A 114 7.88 16.03 3.27
C ASP A 114 9.40 16.35 3.26
N ALA A 115 9.76 17.50 2.71
CA ALA A 115 11.13 18.01 2.67
C ALA A 115 11.59 18.73 3.96
N SER A 116 10.78 18.77 5.03
CA SER A 116 11.14 19.51 6.22
C SER A 116 12.28 18.82 6.97
N GLN A 117 13.23 19.61 7.49
CA GLN A 117 14.47 19.11 8.08
C GLN A 117 14.76 19.85 9.39
N PRO A 118 15.30 19.17 10.43
CA PRO A 118 15.78 17.79 10.44
C PRO A 118 14.70 16.72 10.73
N ASN A 119 13.44 17.12 10.91
CA ASN A 119 12.34 16.21 11.24
C ASN A 119 11.27 16.31 10.16
N PRO A 120 11.30 15.45 9.12
CA PRO A 120 10.29 15.47 8.08
C PRO A 120 8.93 15.05 8.63
N ASN A 121 7.85 15.67 8.14
CA ASN A 121 6.50 15.26 8.47
C ASN A 121 6.09 14.10 7.55
N PRO A 122 5.29 13.14 8.03
CA PRO A 122 4.64 12.18 7.15
C PRO A 122 3.75 12.93 6.15
N GLU A 123 3.74 12.46 4.90
CA GLU A 123 2.99 13.05 3.81
C GLU A 123 2.21 11.96 3.06
N SER A 124 0.93 12.26 2.82
CA SER A 124 0.05 11.49 1.95
C SER A 124 -0.45 12.43 0.85
N PHE A 125 -0.21 12.07 -0.40
CA PHE A 125 -0.54 12.88 -1.56
C PHE A 125 -1.29 12.05 -2.58
N ILE A 126 -2.62 12.20 -2.59
CA ILE A 126 -3.51 11.44 -3.47
C ILE A 126 -4.26 12.35 -4.44
N GLY A 127 -4.73 11.80 -5.55
CA GLY A 127 -5.60 12.56 -6.44
C GLY A 127 -5.83 11.96 -7.80
N GLN A 128 -6.19 12.83 -8.75
CA GLN A 128 -6.34 12.49 -10.15
C GLN A 128 -5.64 13.52 -11.04
N PHE A 129 -5.03 13.06 -12.13
CA PHE A 129 -4.47 13.92 -13.17
C PHE A 129 -4.74 13.36 -14.58
N VAL A 130 -4.62 14.21 -15.60
CA VAL A 130 -4.74 13.82 -17.01
C VAL A 130 -3.38 13.94 -17.68
N VAL A 131 -2.94 12.92 -18.38
CA VAL A 131 -1.75 12.93 -19.24
C VAL A 131 -2.16 13.21 -20.68
N ASP A 132 -1.67 14.31 -21.24
CA ASP A 132 -1.67 14.56 -22.68
C ASP A 132 -0.28 14.31 -23.25
N SER A 133 -0.09 13.10 -23.78
CA SER A 133 1.19 12.68 -24.37
C SER A 133 1.54 13.42 -25.66
N ASN A 134 0.57 14.05 -26.35
CA ASN A 134 0.85 14.77 -27.59
C ASN A 134 1.55 16.11 -27.31
N THR A 135 1.14 16.77 -26.24
CA THR A 135 1.75 18.02 -25.78
C THR A 135 2.81 17.80 -24.70
N GLN A 136 2.97 16.56 -24.21
CA GLN A 136 3.89 16.19 -23.11
C GLN A 136 3.57 16.96 -21.81
N THR A 137 2.27 17.15 -21.56
CA THR A 137 1.79 17.92 -20.41
C THR A 137 0.86 17.11 -19.53
N ILE A 138 0.70 17.60 -18.30
CA ILE A 138 -0.36 17.21 -17.38
C ILE A 138 -1.25 18.44 -17.22
N PRO A 139 -2.22 18.68 -18.14
CA PRO A 139 -2.89 19.98 -18.22
C PRO A 139 -3.86 20.25 -17.08
N THR A 140 -4.44 19.20 -16.48
CA THR A 140 -5.44 19.30 -15.41
C THR A 140 -5.28 18.17 -14.41
N GLY A 141 -5.81 18.40 -13.20
CA GLY A 141 -5.93 17.41 -12.14
C GLY A 141 -6.50 18.05 -10.88
N PHE A 142 -6.79 17.24 -9.88
CA PHE A 142 -7.20 17.68 -8.54
C PHE A 142 -6.55 16.76 -7.51
N PHE A 143 -6.09 17.33 -6.40
CA PHE A 143 -5.39 16.58 -5.37
C PHE A 143 -5.87 16.90 -3.95
N ASP A 144 -5.54 15.99 -3.04
CA ASP A 144 -5.56 16.14 -1.60
C ASP A 144 -4.19 15.75 -1.05
N ASP A 145 -3.57 16.69 -0.35
CA ASP A 145 -2.22 16.59 0.19
C ASP A 145 -2.27 16.80 1.70
N ASN A 146 -1.98 15.76 2.48
CA ASN A 146 -1.99 15.79 3.93
C ASN A 146 -0.56 15.67 4.46
N VAL A 147 -0.01 16.81 4.90
CA VAL A 147 1.34 16.91 5.47
C VAL A 147 1.23 17.06 6.99
N GLY A 148 1.62 16.05 7.75
CA GLY A 148 1.58 16.09 9.23
C GLY A 148 0.20 16.44 9.83
N GLY A 149 -0.89 16.01 9.19
CA GLY A 149 -2.26 16.31 9.60
C GLY A 149 -2.77 17.70 9.20
N GLU A 150 -2.08 18.40 8.30
CA GLU A 150 -2.56 19.63 7.65
C GLU A 150 -2.94 19.32 6.19
N LEU A 151 -4.23 19.47 5.87
CA LEU A 151 -4.76 19.18 4.54
C LEU A 151 -4.69 20.41 3.63
N ASN A 152 -4.12 20.23 2.45
CA ASN A 152 -4.18 21.14 1.32
C ASN A 152 -4.83 20.42 0.13
N SER A 153 -5.89 21.00 -0.43
CA SER A 153 -6.60 20.41 -1.55
C SER A 153 -6.82 21.44 -2.65
N GLY A 154 -6.70 21.04 -3.92
CA GLY A 154 -6.95 21.96 -5.00
C GLY A 154 -6.77 21.39 -6.39
N ALA A 155 -7.12 22.23 -7.38
CA ALA A 155 -6.78 21.95 -8.77
C ALA A 155 -5.25 21.99 -8.94
N MET A 156 -4.71 21.04 -9.70
CA MET A 156 -3.29 21.02 -10.02
C MET A 156 -2.91 22.17 -10.94
N THR A 157 -1.76 22.78 -10.66
CA THR A 157 -1.08 23.60 -11.67
C THR A 157 -0.64 22.69 -12.82
N PRO A 158 -0.78 23.11 -14.10
CA PRO A 158 -0.35 22.32 -15.22
C PRO A 158 1.09 21.82 -15.06
N GLY A 159 1.26 20.52 -15.22
CA GLY A 159 2.52 19.80 -15.08
C GLY A 159 3.12 19.37 -16.41
N THR A 160 4.19 18.59 -16.34
CA THR A 160 4.91 18.06 -17.51
C THR A 160 5.11 16.55 -17.38
N ILE A 161 5.26 15.88 -18.52
CA ILE A 161 5.65 14.47 -18.57
C ILE A 161 6.51 14.23 -19.80
N ALA A 162 7.73 13.75 -19.60
CA ALA A 162 8.73 13.71 -20.66
C ALA A 162 9.71 12.54 -20.49
N GLN A 163 10.45 12.27 -21.56
CA GLN A 163 11.66 11.46 -21.48
C GLN A 163 12.72 12.23 -20.68
N ASP A 164 13.52 11.52 -19.87
CA ASP A 164 14.63 12.13 -19.15
C ASP A 164 15.74 12.53 -20.14
N PRO A 165 16.06 13.83 -20.29
CA PRO A 165 17.11 14.27 -21.21
C PRO A 165 18.52 13.80 -20.81
N LEU A 166 18.73 13.39 -19.55
CA LEU A 166 20.00 12.87 -19.04
C LEU A 166 20.13 11.35 -19.22
N GLN A 167 19.03 10.65 -19.50
CA GLN A 167 18.97 9.18 -19.60
C GLN A 167 18.07 8.73 -20.77
N THR A 168 18.23 9.33 -21.95
CA THR A 168 17.31 9.14 -23.09
C THR A 168 17.17 7.68 -23.57
N SER A 169 18.25 6.88 -23.47
CA SER A 169 18.22 5.46 -23.83
C SER A 169 17.38 4.61 -22.84
N SER A 170 17.27 5.05 -21.58
CA SER A 170 16.50 4.34 -20.56
C SER A 170 15.00 4.37 -20.83
N PHE A 171 14.48 5.42 -21.48
CA PHE A 171 13.04 5.52 -21.73
C PHE A 171 12.55 4.38 -22.61
N SER A 172 13.09 4.24 -23.82
CA SER A 172 12.64 3.19 -24.76
C SER A 172 12.87 1.76 -24.25
N ALA A 173 13.89 1.56 -23.39
CA ALA A 173 14.28 0.25 -22.87
C ALA A 173 13.57 -0.15 -21.57
N PHE A 174 13.24 0.81 -20.71
CA PHE A 174 12.80 0.58 -19.34
C PHE A 174 11.52 1.33 -18.95
N GLY A 175 11.02 2.21 -19.82
CA GLY A 175 9.87 3.07 -19.55
C GLY A 175 10.16 4.18 -18.54
N ARG A 176 11.45 4.46 -18.26
CA ARG A 176 11.89 5.45 -17.28
C ARG A 176 11.84 6.87 -17.85
N GLY A 177 11.09 7.78 -17.23
CA GLY A 177 11.00 9.19 -17.61
C GLY A 177 10.94 10.14 -16.41
N ILE A 178 10.61 11.41 -16.66
CA ILE A 178 10.45 12.44 -15.62
C ILE A 178 9.10 13.14 -15.75
N ALA A 179 8.53 13.52 -14.62
CA ALA A 179 7.27 14.25 -14.57
C ALA A 179 7.32 15.37 -13.53
N THR A 180 6.54 16.42 -13.76
CA THR A 180 6.19 17.41 -12.73
C THR A 180 4.68 17.34 -12.49
N ILE A 181 4.26 16.97 -11.27
CA ILE A 181 2.86 16.84 -10.86
C ILE A 181 2.62 17.79 -9.69
N ALA A 182 1.68 18.72 -9.84
CA ALA A 182 1.37 19.74 -8.83
C ALA A 182 2.59 20.52 -8.28
N GLY A 183 3.64 20.70 -9.08
CA GLY A 183 4.87 21.38 -8.67
C GLY A 183 5.93 20.49 -7.99
N GLN A 184 5.64 19.20 -7.81
CA GLN A 184 6.59 18.18 -7.37
C GLN A 184 7.19 17.45 -8.58
N ASN A 185 8.48 17.16 -8.56
CA ASN A 185 9.24 16.48 -9.60
C ASN A 185 9.40 15.01 -9.25
N PHE A 186 9.18 14.15 -10.24
CA PHE A 186 9.29 12.72 -10.11
C PHE A 186 10.11 12.12 -11.24
N VAL A 187 10.78 11.02 -10.94
CA VAL A 187 11.05 10.00 -11.96
C VAL A 187 9.85 9.06 -12.01
N PHE A 188 9.59 8.49 -13.19
CA PHE A 188 8.52 7.51 -13.35
C PHE A 188 8.96 6.31 -14.16
N TYR A 189 8.28 5.18 -13.96
CA TYR A 189 8.44 3.95 -14.73
C TYR A 189 7.09 3.50 -15.29
N ILE A 190 6.98 3.36 -16.61
CA ILE A 190 5.78 2.80 -17.25
C ILE A 190 5.74 1.30 -16.96
N VAL A 191 4.66 0.84 -16.33
CA VAL A 191 4.40 -0.60 -16.23
C VAL A 191 3.63 -1.04 -17.47
N ASN A 192 2.50 -0.40 -17.72
CA ASN A 192 1.69 -0.52 -18.94
C ASN A 192 0.74 0.69 -19.03
N SER A 193 -0.16 0.70 -20.02
CA SER A 193 -1.16 1.78 -20.17
C SER A 193 -2.13 1.93 -18.99
N GLY A 194 -2.17 0.96 -18.08
CA GLY A 194 -3.01 0.97 -16.89
C GLY A 194 -2.29 1.41 -15.62
N ARG A 195 -0.95 1.50 -15.62
CA ARG A 195 -0.17 1.80 -14.40
C ARG A 195 1.19 2.41 -14.70
N VAL A 196 1.51 3.47 -13.96
CA VAL A 196 2.82 4.14 -13.95
C VAL A 196 3.27 4.30 -12.50
N ARG A 197 4.53 3.98 -12.21
CA ARG A 197 5.12 4.12 -10.87
C ARG A 197 5.91 5.40 -10.76
N PHE A 198 5.90 6.06 -9.61
CA PHE A 198 6.57 7.34 -9.38
C PHE A 198 7.44 7.30 -8.12
N LEU A 199 8.52 8.08 -8.15
CA LEU A 199 9.36 8.40 -7.01
C LEU A 199 9.74 9.87 -7.09
N SER A 200 9.52 10.63 -6.01
CA SER A 200 9.85 12.04 -5.99
C SER A 200 11.36 12.27 -6.02
N THR A 201 11.74 13.40 -6.61
CA THR A 201 13.13 13.86 -6.77
C THR A 201 13.34 15.26 -6.22
N ASN A 202 12.31 15.86 -5.64
CA ASN A 202 12.39 17.07 -4.85
C ASN A 202 11.30 17.06 -3.77
N ASN A 203 11.38 18.03 -2.86
CA ASN A 203 10.34 18.34 -1.88
C ASN A 203 9.97 17.20 -0.92
N GLY A 204 10.86 16.22 -0.72
CA GLY A 204 10.66 15.13 0.21
C GLY A 204 10.91 13.78 -0.43
N MET A 205 10.33 12.74 0.14
CA MET A 205 10.41 11.35 -0.30
C MET A 205 8.99 10.82 -0.43
N LEU A 206 8.45 10.85 -1.64
CA LEU A 206 7.16 10.28 -1.98
C LEU A 206 7.34 9.19 -3.00
N SER A 207 6.59 8.11 -2.87
CA SER A 207 6.54 7.05 -3.87
C SER A 207 5.15 6.45 -3.96
N GLY A 208 4.81 5.91 -5.12
CA GLY A 208 3.57 5.18 -5.30
C GLY A 208 3.20 5.02 -6.76
N ASP A 209 1.95 4.63 -6.99
CA ASP A 209 1.45 4.30 -8.31
C ASP A 209 0.38 5.30 -8.75
N ALA A 210 0.34 5.56 -10.05
CA ALA A 210 -0.82 6.11 -10.73
C ALA A 210 -1.47 5.01 -11.56
N VAL A 211 -2.76 4.77 -11.35
CA VAL A 211 -3.58 3.74 -12.02
C VAL A 211 -4.58 4.42 -12.95
N SER A 212 -4.70 3.93 -14.18
CA SER A 212 -5.60 4.51 -15.18
C SER A 212 -7.05 4.49 -14.68
N GLN A 213 -7.73 5.61 -14.81
CA GLN A 213 -9.12 5.77 -14.40
C GLN A 213 -10.09 5.32 -15.50
N ALA A 214 -11.01 4.42 -15.17
CA ALA A 214 -12.02 3.93 -16.11
C ALA A 214 -13.32 3.50 -15.41
N GLY A 215 -14.47 3.86 -15.98
CA GLY A 215 -15.77 3.36 -15.51
C GLY A 215 -16.21 3.93 -14.17
N ILE A 216 -15.96 5.23 -13.93
CA ILE A 216 -16.41 5.92 -12.72
C ILE A 216 -17.94 5.96 -12.67
N PRO A 217 -18.56 5.52 -11.56
CA PRO A 217 -20.01 5.42 -11.49
C PRO A 217 -20.65 6.81 -11.38
N GLY A 218 -21.87 6.99 -11.89
CA GLY A 218 -22.61 8.25 -11.72
C GLY A 218 -23.04 8.53 -10.28
N GLY A 219 -22.97 7.52 -9.40
CA GLY A 219 -23.26 7.63 -7.98
C GLY A 219 -22.73 6.41 -7.22
N LEU A 220 -22.52 6.58 -5.91
CA LEU A 220 -21.99 5.52 -5.04
C LEU A 220 -23.11 4.60 -4.55
N THR A 221 -22.93 3.29 -4.70
CA THR A 221 -23.85 2.26 -4.19
C THR A 221 -23.08 0.97 -3.90
N GLY A 222 -23.39 0.30 -2.80
CA GLY A 222 -22.78 -0.96 -2.38
C GLY A 222 -21.97 -0.85 -1.08
N GLY A 223 -21.33 -1.94 -0.68
CA GLY A 223 -20.41 -1.96 0.46
C GLY A 223 -19.00 -1.62 0.01
N PHE A 224 -18.33 -0.69 0.66
CA PHE A 224 -16.92 -0.37 0.44
C PHE A 224 -16.11 -0.79 1.64
N VAL A 225 -15.08 -1.58 1.39
CA VAL A 225 -14.07 -1.98 2.38
C VAL A 225 -12.85 -1.10 2.16
N PHE A 226 -12.27 -0.57 3.22
CA PHE A 226 -11.09 0.29 3.14
C PHE A 226 -10.04 -0.10 4.15
N VAL A 227 -8.80 0.30 3.85
CA VAL A 227 -7.65 0.14 4.71
C VAL A 227 -6.74 1.36 4.55
N VAL A 228 -6.25 1.89 5.67
CA VAL A 228 -5.21 2.91 5.70
C VAL A 228 -4.11 2.54 6.69
N GLY A 229 -2.89 2.85 6.32
CA GLY A 229 -1.70 2.77 7.15
C GLY A 229 -0.97 4.11 7.14
N GLY A 230 -0.29 4.45 8.23
CA GLY A 230 0.46 5.69 8.30
C GLY A 230 0.87 6.00 9.74
N SER A 231 0.75 7.26 10.12
CA SER A 231 1.14 7.73 11.44
C SER A 231 0.14 8.70 12.02
N SER A 232 0.17 8.79 13.34
CA SER A 232 -0.47 9.84 14.11
C SER A 232 0.57 10.54 14.99
N ALA A 233 0.17 11.62 15.66
CA ALA A 233 0.99 12.25 16.69
C ALA A 233 1.33 11.31 17.89
N ASN A 234 0.69 10.14 17.99
CA ASN A 234 0.96 9.14 19.03
C ASN A 234 1.99 8.08 18.59
N GLY A 235 2.19 7.85 17.29
CA GLY A 235 3.01 6.75 16.74
C GLY A 235 2.45 6.22 15.42
N GLY A 236 2.75 4.96 15.08
CA GLY A 236 2.13 4.29 13.93
C GLY A 236 0.61 4.26 14.01
N LEU A 237 -0.06 4.27 12.86
CA LEU A 237 -1.52 4.19 12.77
C LEU A 237 -1.94 3.17 11.71
N THR A 238 -2.94 2.36 12.04
CA THR A 238 -3.71 1.60 11.07
C THR A 238 -5.19 1.77 11.31
N ARG A 239 -5.97 1.81 10.22
CA ARG A 239 -7.43 1.69 10.29
C ARG A 239 -7.89 0.76 9.17
N VAL A 240 -8.77 -0.16 9.51
CA VAL A 240 -9.43 -1.03 8.53
C VAL A 240 -10.92 -1.02 8.82
N GLY A 241 -11.74 -0.93 7.78
CA GLY A 241 -13.15 -0.72 7.97
C GLY A 241 -13.99 -1.01 6.74
N ARG A 242 -15.29 -0.84 6.93
CA ARG A 242 -16.29 -0.95 5.87
C ARG A 242 -17.44 0.00 6.13
N PHE A 243 -18.00 0.53 5.06
CA PHE A 243 -19.29 1.20 5.08
C PHE A 243 -20.16 0.80 3.88
N THR A 244 -21.49 0.82 4.03
CA THR A 244 -22.43 0.66 2.91
C THR A 244 -22.94 2.02 2.44
N VAL A 245 -23.16 2.16 1.14
CA VAL A 245 -23.75 3.36 0.53
C VAL A 245 -24.97 2.97 -0.30
N SER A 246 -26.05 3.76 -0.18
CA SER A 246 -27.19 3.71 -1.08
C SER A 246 -27.74 5.13 -1.27
N ASN A 247 -27.87 5.59 -2.52
CA ASN A 247 -28.31 6.95 -2.84
C ASN A 247 -27.54 8.03 -2.07
N MET A 248 -26.20 7.93 -2.03
CA MET A 248 -25.30 8.81 -1.27
C MET A 248 -25.54 8.84 0.26
N THR A 249 -26.34 7.92 0.79
CA THR A 249 -26.58 7.78 2.22
C THR A 249 -25.72 6.64 2.76
N LEU A 250 -24.97 6.88 3.83
CA LEU A 250 -24.23 5.84 4.53
C LEU A 250 -25.19 4.97 5.35
N GLY A 251 -25.00 3.65 5.25
CA GLY A 251 -25.69 2.65 6.06
C GLY A 251 -24.80 2.12 7.18
N GLN A 252 -24.66 0.80 7.29
CA GLN A 252 -23.78 0.17 8.27
C GLN A 252 -22.35 0.64 8.06
N MET A 253 -21.69 1.05 9.16
CA MET A 253 -20.32 1.57 9.19
C MET A 253 -19.60 0.89 10.34
N LEU A 254 -18.44 0.31 10.06
CA LEU A 254 -17.62 -0.37 11.04
C LEU A 254 -16.16 -0.05 10.76
N MET A 255 -15.39 0.18 11.80
CA MET A 255 -13.97 0.46 11.70
C MET A 255 -13.26 -0.08 12.92
N ASP A 256 -12.08 -0.61 12.70
CA ASP A 256 -11.13 -1.03 13.71
C ASP A 256 -9.86 -0.19 13.53
N VAL A 257 -9.32 0.26 14.66
CA VAL A 257 -8.20 1.20 14.73
C VAL A 257 -7.13 0.62 15.62
N ASN A 258 -5.88 0.80 15.22
CA ASN A 258 -4.73 0.64 16.09
C ASN A 258 -3.86 1.88 15.94
N ASP A 259 -3.82 2.71 16.98
CA ASP A 259 -3.09 3.97 17.05
C ASP A 259 -2.02 3.87 18.15
N ALA A 260 -0.76 3.77 17.77
CA ALA A 260 0.38 3.56 18.68
C ALA A 260 0.18 2.38 19.64
N SER A 261 -0.22 1.22 19.10
CA SER A 261 -0.56 -0.01 19.84
C SER A 261 -1.81 0.10 20.73
N ASN A 262 -2.59 1.18 20.62
CA ASN A 262 -3.90 1.31 21.27
C ASN A 262 -5.01 0.91 20.31
N GLU A 263 -5.55 -0.28 20.54
CA GLU A 263 -6.55 -0.91 19.67
C GLU A 263 -7.98 -0.55 20.10
N ALA A 264 -8.81 -0.17 19.13
CA ALA A 264 -10.22 0.14 19.34
C ALA A 264 -11.10 -0.48 18.25
N GLN A 265 -12.21 -1.10 18.65
CA GLN A 265 -13.20 -1.66 17.74
C GLN A 265 -14.49 -0.85 17.81
N PHE A 266 -14.87 -0.22 16.71
CA PHE A 266 -16.07 0.60 16.67
C PHE A 266 -17.24 -0.15 16.04
N ASN A 267 -18.16 -0.61 16.89
CA ASN A 267 -19.40 -1.27 16.48
C ASN A 267 -20.57 -0.30 16.31
N ASN A 268 -20.48 0.91 16.86
CA ASN A 268 -21.58 1.86 16.95
C ASN A 268 -21.23 3.20 16.28
N LEU A 269 -20.70 3.16 15.05
CA LEU A 269 -20.46 4.38 14.28
C LEU A 269 -21.80 4.99 13.84
N SER A 270 -21.94 6.30 13.99
CA SER A 270 -23.18 7.03 13.71
C SER A 270 -22.94 8.32 12.94
N ASN A 271 -24.02 9.02 12.59
CA ASN A 271 -23.96 10.33 11.94
C ASN A 271 -23.13 10.34 10.65
N GLY A 272 -23.21 9.23 9.90
CA GLY A 272 -22.50 9.06 8.64
C GLY A 272 -22.96 10.04 7.57
N SER A 273 -22.02 10.62 6.82
CA SER A 273 -22.33 11.51 5.70
C SER A 273 -21.34 11.36 4.55
N ILE A 274 -21.83 11.54 3.32
CA ILE A 274 -21.01 11.79 2.14
C ILE A 274 -21.20 13.27 1.79
N THR A 275 -20.17 14.08 2.02
CA THR A 275 -20.27 15.55 1.88
C THR A 275 -20.05 16.03 0.45
N SER A 276 -19.36 15.22 -0.37
CA SER A 276 -19.15 15.47 -1.80
C SER A 276 -18.93 14.16 -2.55
N TYR A 277 -19.41 14.12 -3.81
CA TYR A 277 -19.03 13.12 -4.80
C TYR A 277 -18.96 13.80 -6.16
N ASP A 278 -17.80 13.73 -6.81
CA ASP A 278 -17.59 14.21 -8.18
C ASP A 278 -17.35 13.02 -9.11
N SER A 279 -18.36 12.71 -9.92
CA SER A 279 -18.30 11.62 -10.91
C SER A 279 -17.29 11.85 -12.04
N THR A 280 -16.71 13.04 -12.15
CA THR A 280 -15.66 13.36 -13.14
C THR A 280 -14.30 12.90 -12.66
N THR A 281 -13.98 13.20 -11.40
CA THR A 281 -12.69 12.86 -10.77
C THR A 281 -12.75 11.54 -10.01
N GLY A 282 -13.94 10.99 -9.74
CA GLY A 282 -14.14 9.86 -8.85
C GLY A 282 -13.93 10.21 -7.37
N ARG A 283 -13.74 11.49 -7.05
CA ARG A 283 -13.44 11.97 -5.70
C ARG A 283 -14.69 12.00 -4.83
N ALA A 284 -14.61 11.49 -3.60
CA ALA A 284 -15.64 11.67 -2.59
C ALA A 284 -15.05 11.97 -1.21
N GLN A 285 -15.85 12.59 -0.35
CA GLN A 285 -15.53 12.75 1.07
C GLN A 285 -16.59 12.06 1.92
N VAL A 286 -16.14 11.21 2.84
CA VAL A 286 -16.98 10.42 3.74
C VAL A 286 -16.58 10.73 5.19
N SER A 287 -17.57 10.84 6.07
CA SER A 287 -17.32 11.00 7.50
C SER A 287 -18.33 10.25 8.34
N PHE A 288 -17.92 9.87 9.55
CA PHE A 288 -18.77 9.23 10.55
C PHE A 288 -18.20 9.47 11.95
N ARG A 289 -19.01 9.19 12.98
CA ARG A 289 -18.71 9.53 14.36
C ARG A 289 -18.71 8.30 15.26
N ASP A 290 -17.79 8.22 16.22
CA ASP A 290 -17.86 7.21 17.28
C ASP A 290 -18.79 7.64 18.45
N SER A 291 -18.98 6.73 19.41
CA SER A 291 -19.78 6.98 20.62
C SER A 291 -19.16 8.01 21.58
N GLY A 292 -17.84 8.22 21.51
CA GLY A 292 -17.14 9.27 22.26
C GLY A 292 -17.30 10.66 21.62
N GLY A 293 -17.85 10.72 20.42
CA GLY A 293 -18.07 11.93 19.66
C GLY A 293 -16.89 12.33 18.76
N GLN A 294 -15.89 11.47 18.58
CA GLN A 294 -14.81 11.69 17.63
C GLN A 294 -15.33 11.52 16.20
N VAL A 295 -14.93 12.41 15.30
CA VAL A 295 -15.30 12.36 13.89
C VAL A 295 -14.12 11.81 13.11
N TYR A 296 -14.36 10.76 12.35
CA TYR A 296 -13.43 10.20 11.38
C TYR A 296 -13.87 10.66 10.00
N SER A 297 -12.94 11.22 9.23
CA SER A 297 -13.20 11.75 7.90
C SER A 297 -12.16 11.22 6.93
N PHE A 298 -12.60 10.84 5.75
CA PHE A 298 -11.74 10.33 4.68
C PHE A 298 -12.09 11.00 3.36
N VAL A 299 -11.09 11.18 2.51
CA VAL A 299 -11.25 11.50 1.11
C VAL A 299 -10.76 10.32 0.28
N PHE A 300 -11.45 10.00 -0.81
CA PHE A 300 -11.02 8.92 -1.70
C PHE A 300 -11.25 9.27 -3.15
N TYR A 301 -10.50 8.62 -4.03
CA TYR A 301 -10.61 8.72 -5.48
C TYR A 301 -10.79 7.34 -6.07
N LEU A 302 -11.89 7.14 -6.80
CA LEU A 302 -12.13 5.90 -7.52
C LEU A 302 -11.30 5.87 -8.81
N SER A 303 -10.50 4.82 -9.00
CA SER A 303 -9.88 4.50 -10.29
C SER A 303 -10.87 3.73 -11.17
N SER A 304 -11.83 3.02 -10.57
CA SER A 304 -12.94 2.36 -11.24
C SER A 304 -14.18 2.27 -10.35
N ALA A 305 -15.26 1.66 -10.84
CA ALA A 305 -16.43 1.36 -10.02
C ALA A 305 -16.13 0.45 -8.81
N ASN A 306 -14.99 -0.26 -8.81
CA ASN A 306 -14.68 -1.28 -7.84
C ASN A 306 -13.44 -1.00 -6.98
N SER A 307 -12.59 -0.04 -7.37
CA SER A 307 -11.28 0.19 -6.74
C SER A 307 -10.94 1.67 -6.71
N GLY A 308 -10.17 2.07 -5.71
CA GLY A 308 -9.72 3.44 -5.50
C GLY A 308 -8.70 3.54 -4.37
N VAL A 309 -8.25 4.77 -4.17
CA VAL A 309 -7.30 5.14 -3.11
C VAL A 309 -8.02 6.02 -2.09
N ILE A 310 -7.63 5.94 -0.82
CA ILE A 310 -8.28 6.65 0.29
C ILE A 310 -7.22 7.26 1.21
N GLN A 311 -7.49 8.48 1.69
CA GLN A 311 -6.66 9.22 2.63
C GLN A 311 -7.49 9.61 3.85
N ASP A 312 -6.90 9.45 5.03
CA ASP A 312 -7.45 9.95 6.29
C ASP A 312 -7.26 11.48 6.38
N ILE A 313 -8.38 12.18 6.53
CA ILE A 313 -8.46 13.65 6.68
C ILE A 313 -9.21 14.01 7.97
N SER A 314 -9.19 13.12 8.96
CA SER A 314 -9.84 13.34 10.23
C SER A 314 -9.30 14.62 10.88
N PRO A 315 -10.19 15.51 11.39
CA PRO A 315 -9.83 16.88 11.74
C PRO A 315 -8.79 16.93 12.87
N SER A 316 -7.67 17.60 12.59
CA SER A 316 -6.66 17.91 13.60
C SER A 316 -7.17 18.95 14.61
N GLY A 317 -6.73 18.86 15.88
CA GLY A 317 -6.93 19.93 16.87
C GLY A 317 -8.26 19.93 17.64
N THR A 318 -9.12 18.92 17.48
CA THR A 318 -10.18 18.65 18.47
C THR A 318 -9.53 17.98 19.69
N VAL A 319 -9.90 18.37 20.93
CA VAL A 319 -9.34 17.78 22.16
C VAL A 319 -9.45 16.25 22.10
N GLY A 320 -8.32 15.55 22.10
CA GLY A 320 -8.26 14.08 22.03
C GLY A 320 -8.08 13.47 20.64
N PHE A 321 -7.88 14.27 19.59
CA PHE A 321 -7.53 13.77 18.25
C PHE A 321 -6.07 14.11 17.89
N ALA A 322 -5.24 13.08 17.69
CA ALA A 322 -3.89 13.25 17.18
C ALA A 322 -3.93 13.77 15.74
N ARG A 323 -2.90 14.51 15.31
CA ARG A 323 -2.69 14.79 13.88
C ARG A 323 -2.45 13.45 13.18
N VAL A 324 -3.10 13.20 12.06
CA VAL A 324 -3.05 11.94 11.34
C VAL A 324 -2.62 12.19 9.89
N THR A 325 -1.68 11.38 9.42
CA THR A 325 -1.36 11.24 8.00
C THR A 325 -1.34 9.74 7.68
N ALA A 326 -2.33 9.28 6.91
CA ALA A 326 -2.47 7.88 6.52
C ALA A 326 -3.26 7.77 5.23
N ASP A 327 -2.89 6.80 4.40
CA ASP A 327 -3.54 6.46 3.13
C ASP A 327 -3.53 4.95 2.87
N GLY A 328 -4.18 4.56 1.79
CA GLY A 328 -4.27 3.19 1.35
C GLY A 328 -5.39 2.97 0.34
N SER A 329 -6.05 1.83 0.42
CA SER A 329 -6.97 1.35 -0.62
C SER A 329 -8.42 1.32 -0.14
N ILE A 330 -9.33 1.60 -1.08
CA ILE A 330 -10.77 1.41 -0.91
C ILE A 330 -11.32 0.58 -2.07
N GLU A 331 -12.08 -0.46 -1.75
CA GLU A 331 -12.55 -1.45 -2.71
C GLU A 331 -14.04 -1.75 -2.52
N LEU A 332 -14.76 -1.96 -3.62
CA LEU A 332 -16.15 -2.41 -3.57
C LEU A 332 -16.20 -3.87 -3.14
N GLN A 333 -16.91 -4.13 -2.05
CA GLN A 333 -17.14 -5.46 -1.55
C GLN A 333 -18.07 -6.25 -2.46
N SER A 334 -17.70 -7.49 -2.78
CA SER A 334 -18.49 -8.39 -3.61
C SER A 334 -18.29 -9.86 -3.21
N GLY A 335 -19.18 -10.74 -3.69
CA GLY A 335 -19.07 -12.19 -3.45
C GLY A 335 -19.54 -12.67 -2.07
N SER A 336 -20.26 -11.84 -1.30
CA SER A 336 -20.91 -12.27 -0.06
C SER A 336 -22.15 -13.16 -0.35
N PRO A 337 -22.56 -14.06 0.58
CA PRO A 337 -21.97 -14.32 1.89
C PRO A 337 -20.60 -15.01 1.81
N PHE A 338 -19.66 -14.58 2.66
CA PHE A 338 -18.35 -15.23 2.77
C PHE A 338 -18.45 -16.46 3.67
N THR A 339 -17.84 -17.55 3.22
CA THR A 339 -17.86 -18.85 3.89
C THR A 339 -16.57 -19.60 3.60
N SER A 340 -16.36 -20.74 4.25
CA SER A 340 -15.27 -21.66 3.91
C SER A 340 -15.30 -22.18 2.47
N ALA A 341 -16.43 -22.04 1.76
CA ALA A 341 -16.58 -22.50 0.39
C ALA A 341 -16.02 -21.52 -0.65
N ASN A 342 -15.99 -20.21 -0.35
CA ASN A 342 -15.48 -19.18 -1.28
C ASN A 342 -14.23 -18.46 -0.78
N VAL A 343 -13.95 -18.46 0.52
CA VAL A 343 -12.66 -18.03 1.07
C VAL A 343 -11.77 -19.27 1.23
N SER A 344 -11.20 -19.72 0.11
CA SER A 344 -10.39 -20.93 0.04
C SER A 344 -9.44 -20.84 -1.16
N GLY A 345 -8.25 -21.41 -1.02
CA GLY A 345 -7.21 -21.40 -2.06
C GLY A 345 -5.86 -21.00 -1.50
N THR A 346 -4.91 -20.79 -2.40
CA THR A 346 -3.58 -20.29 -2.00
C THR A 346 -3.53 -18.78 -2.16
N TYR A 347 -3.11 -18.09 -1.11
CA TYR A 347 -3.00 -16.64 -1.07
C TYR A 347 -1.55 -16.24 -0.83
N ALA A 348 -1.12 -15.14 -1.45
CA ALA A 348 -0.03 -14.36 -0.92
C ALA A 348 -0.55 -13.53 0.26
N MET A 349 0.16 -13.55 1.37
CA MET A 349 -0.12 -12.73 2.55
C MET A 349 1.07 -11.80 2.77
N ASN A 350 0.80 -10.51 2.91
CA ASN A 350 1.82 -9.53 3.25
C ASN A 350 1.27 -8.57 4.28
N TRP A 351 2.12 -8.15 5.20
CA TRP A 351 1.88 -6.98 6.03
C TRP A 351 3.16 -6.20 6.23
N SER A 352 2.98 -4.92 6.50
CA SER A 352 4.04 -4.02 6.93
C SER A 352 3.54 -3.16 8.08
N GLY A 353 4.47 -2.54 8.79
CA GLY A 353 4.18 -1.57 9.82
C GLY A 353 5.24 -1.60 10.90
N LEU A 354 4.80 -1.50 12.15
CA LEU A 354 5.68 -1.31 13.28
C LEU A 354 5.48 -2.41 14.33
N VAL A 355 6.56 -2.76 15.02
CA VAL A 355 6.60 -3.63 16.18
C VAL A 355 7.28 -2.93 17.34
N VAL A 356 6.67 -2.95 18.52
CA VAL A 356 7.27 -2.41 19.75
C VAL A 356 8.10 -3.51 20.39
N ALA A 357 9.32 -3.70 19.92
CA ALA A 357 10.24 -4.68 20.50
C ALA A 357 10.87 -4.13 21.79
N GLY A 358 10.91 -4.96 22.86
CA GLY A 358 11.38 -4.58 24.20
C GLY A 358 12.89 -4.32 24.35
N GLY A 359 13.48 -3.48 23.50
CA GLY A 359 14.82 -2.90 23.68
C GLY A 359 14.84 -1.81 24.75
N SER A 360 16.03 -1.32 25.12
CA SER A 360 16.21 -0.27 26.14
C SER A 360 15.65 1.12 25.76
N PHE A 361 14.98 1.24 24.61
CA PHE A 361 14.28 2.42 24.17
C PHE A 361 12.87 2.02 23.69
N PRO A 362 11.81 2.78 24.04
CA PRO A 362 10.44 2.51 23.60
C PRO A 362 10.25 2.97 22.14
N ILE A 363 11.06 2.44 21.22
CA ILE A 363 11.04 2.79 19.80
C ILE A 363 10.20 1.75 19.06
N GLU A 364 9.31 2.23 18.20
CA GLU A 364 8.61 1.43 17.20
C GLU A 364 9.62 1.06 16.10
N ASP A 365 9.91 -0.24 15.94
CA ASP A 365 10.80 -0.76 14.91
C ASP A 365 9.98 -1.24 13.70
N GLU A 366 10.51 -1.15 12.49
CA GLU A 366 9.84 -1.63 11.28
C GLU A 366 9.68 -3.15 11.27
N GLU A 367 8.52 -3.65 10.83
CA GLU A 367 8.22 -5.07 10.63
C GLU A 367 7.57 -5.29 9.26
N ASP A 368 8.15 -6.20 8.49
CA ASP A 368 7.62 -6.67 7.20
C ASP A 368 7.52 -8.19 7.20
N LEU A 369 6.37 -8.71 6.75
CA LEU A 369 6.18 -10.13 6.51
C LEU A 369 5.67 -10.37 5.10
N LEU A 370 6.21 -11.40 4.47
CA LEU A 370 5.75 -11.93 3.20
C LEU A 370 5.53 -13.43 3.31
N ALA A 371 4.41 -13.93 2.81
CA ALA A 371 4.09 -15.34 2.93
C ALA A 371 3.27 -15.87 1.76
N GLN A 372 3.37 -17.17 1.56
CA GLN A 372 2.32 -17.96 0.92
C GLN A 372 1.51 -18.65 2.03
N ALA A 373 0.19 -18.54 1.95
CA ALA A 373 -0.75 -19.15 2.87
C ALA A 373 -1.84 -19.89 2.10
N ASN A 374 -1.87 -21.21 2.22
CA ASN A 374 -2.99 -22.03 1.79
C ASN A 374 -4.11 -21.98 2.83
N VAL A 375 -5.30 -21.61 2.37
CA VAL A 375 -6.54 -21.52 3.13
C VAL A 375 -7.43 -22.70 2.74
N THR A 376 -7.69 -23.61 3.66
CA THR A 376 -8.60 -24.76 3.44
C THR A 376 -9.50 -24.92 4.66
N ASN A 377 -10.82 -24.89 4.44
CA ASN A 377 -11.81 -24.85 5.53
C ASN A 377 -11.50 -23.75 6.56
N LEU A 378 -11.06 -22.58 6.07
CA LEU A 378 -10.60 -21.44 6.87
C LEU A 378 -9.42 -21.72 7.81
N THR A 379 -8.69 -22.83 7.63
CA THR A 379 -7.42 -23.10 8.32
C THR A 379 -6.26 -22.63 7.45
N LEU A 380 -5.28 -21.98 8.07
CA LEU A 380 -4.05 -21.51 7.43
C LEU A 380 -2.94 -22.55 7.51
N SER A 381 -2.18 -22.67 6.44
CA SER A 381 -0.93 -23.44 6.36
C SER A 381 -0.01 -22.80 5.32
N GLY A 382 1.30 -22.83 5.49
CA GLY A 382 2.22 -22.28 4.49
C GLY A 382 3.59 -21.93 5.06
N ALA A 383 4.24 -20.95 4.45
CA ALA A 383 5.54 -20.46 4.89
C ALA A 383 5.66 -18.95 4.64
N ALA A 384 6.44 -18.30 5.50
CA ALA A 384 6.63 -16.86 5.52
C ALA A 384 8.09 -16.49 5.75
N ASP A 385 8.47 -15.34 5.19
CA ASP A 385 9.69 -14.63 5.52
C ASP A 385 9.31 -13.38 6.31
N LEU A 386 10.10 -13.06 7.33
CA LEU A 386 9.82 -11.97 8.27
C LEU A 386 11.10 -11.21 8.57
N PHE A 387 11.10 -9.92 8.30
CA PHE A 387 12.15 -9.01 8.73
C PHE A 387 11.58 -8.00 9.72
N GLN A 388 12.17 -7.97 10.92
CA GLN A 388 11.92 -6.95 11.92
C GLN A 388 13.21 -6.17 12.13
N PHE A 389 13.19 -4.86 11.94
CA PHE A 389 14.36 -4.00 12.08
C PHE A 389 14.60 -3.60 13.53
N THR A 390 14.75 -4.60 14.39
CA THR A 390 14.93 -4.37 15.83
C THR A 390 16.40 -4.24 16.19
N SER A 391 16.72 -3.48 17.24
CA SER A 391 18.10 -3.39 17.77
C SER A 391 18.75 -4.76 18.09
N ALA A 392 17.95 -5.82 18.25
CA ALA A 392 18.40 -7.19 18.51
C ALA A 392 18.40 -8.11 17.27
N THR A 393 17.71 -7.75 16.20
CA THR A 393 17.52 -8.60 15.00
C THR A 393 17.73 -7.75 13.76
N LEU A 394 18.90 -7.86 13.13
CA LEU A 394 19.19 -7.23 11.85
C LEU A 394 19.31 -8.26 10.72
N THR A 395 18.69 -9.43 10.91
CA THR A 395 18.73 -10.55 9.98
C THR A 395 17.31 -11.05 9.74
N PRO A 396 16.91 -11.24 8.47
CA PRO A 396 15.59 -11.77 8.15
C PRO A 396 15.45 -13.20 8.66
N ARG A 397 14.23 -13.56 9.06
CA ARG A 397 13.85 -14.94 9.42
C ARG A 397 13.11 -15.55 8.25
N LEU A 398 13.77 -16.47 7.56
CA LEU A 398 13.27 -17.09 6.35
C LEU A 398 12.56 -18.42 6.63
N ASP A 399 11.61 -18.79 5.77
CA ASP A 399 10.89 -20.07 5.75
C ASP A 399 10.22 -20.43 7.09
N LEU A 400 9.68 -19.44 7.80
CA LEU A 400 8.87 -19.66 8.99
C LEU A 400 7.57 -20.37 8.61
N GLY A 401 7.32 -21.55 9.19
CA GLY A 401 6.05 -22.25 8.97
C GLY A 401 4.86 -21.40 9.46
N VAL A 402 3.86 -21.23 8.58
CA VAL A 402 2.60 -20.52 8.84
C VAL A 402 1.52 -21.53 9.20
N GLY A 403 0.77 -21.24 10.26
CA GLY A 403 -0.46 -21.92 10.63
C GLY A 403 -1.52 -20.95 11.13
N GLY A 404 -2.65 -21.46 11.62
CA GLY A 404 -3.71 -20.64 12.23
C GLY A 404 -5.06 -20.79 11.54
N ALA A 405 -5.93 -19.79 11.67
CA ALA A 405 -7.30 -19.86 11.16
C ALA A 405 -7.89 -18.48 10.88
N ILE A 406 -8.82 -18.43 9.93
CA ILE A 406 -9.71 -17.31 9.64
C ILE A 406 -11.07 -17.60 10.27
N GLN A 407 -11.61 -16.64 11.00
CA GLN A 407 -12.98 -16.66 11.51
C GLN A 407 -13.84 -15.73 10.66
N ILE A 408 -14.88 -16.28 10.02
CA ILE A 408 -15.87 -15.51 9.25
C ILE A 408 -17.19 -15.49 10.03
N ASN A 409 -17.58 -14.28 10.42
CA ASN A 409 -18.79 -13.93 11.15
C ASN A 409 -19.71 -13.04 10.28
N GLY A 410 -19.70 -13.24 8.96
CA GLY A 410 -20.55 -12.52 8.00
C GLY A 410 -19.75 -11.74 6.95
N ASP A 411 -20.37 -10.69 6.40
CA ASP A 411 -19.76 -9.78 5.42
C ASP A 411 -19.01 -8.61 6.09
N GLY A 412 -18.89 -8.63 7.42
CA GLY A 412 -18.32 -7.52 8.17
C GLY A 412 -19.20 -6.27 8.17
N ALA A 413 -20.54 -6.40 8.07
CA ALA A 413 -21.51 -5.31 8.33
C ALA A 413 -22.13 -5.33 9.74
N SER A 414 -22.07 -6.44 10.47
CA SER A 414 -22.80 -6.59 11.74
C SER A 414 -22.09 -5.87 12.89
N ASP A 415 -22.89 -5.14 13.67
CA ASP A 415 -22.51 -4.47 14.93
C ASP A 415 -22.62 -5.43 16.13
N ASP A 416 -22.81 -6.72 15.89
CA ASP A 416 -23.07 -7.76 16.88
C ASP A 416 -21.85 -8.15 17.74
N GLY A 417 -20.73 -7.44 17.58
CA GLY A 417 -19.48 -7.71 18.29
C GLY A 417 -18.68 -8.91 17.78
N HIS A 418 -19.12 -9.56 16.69
CA HIS A 418 -18.46 -10.72 16.10
C HIS A 418 -17.73 -10.30 14.81
N ARG A 419 -16.60 -9.59 14.94
CA ARG A 419 -15.76 -9.26 13.78
C ARG A 419 -15.21 -10.50 13.11
N ASN A 420 -15.09 -10.46 11.79
CA ASN A 420 -14.21 -11.38 11.08
C ASN A 420 -12.78 -11.23 11.65
N GLY A 421 -12.10 -12.35 11.85
CA GLY A 421 -10.79 -12.37 12.48
C GLY A 421 -9.84 -13.35 11.80
N MET A 422 -8.55 -13.21 12.09
CA MET A 422 -7.54 -14.16 11.65
C MET A 422 -6.47 -14.29 12.72
N THR A 423 -6.14 -15.52 13.09
CA THR A 423 -4.99 -15.83 13.93
C THR A 423 -3.92 -16.44 13.03
N VAL A 424 -2.73 -15.86 13.03
CA VAL A 424 -1.54 -16.36 12.32
C VAL A 424 -0.56 -16.90 13.34
N ASN A 425 -0.17 -18.16 13.18
CA ASN A 425 0.84 -18.81 13.99
C ASN A 425 2.12 -18.97 13.16
N LEU A 426 3.17 -18.24 13.51
CA LEU A 426 4.49 -18.42 12.90
C LEU A 426 5.33 -19.34 13.77
N THR A 427 6.12 -20.21 13.15
CA THR A 427 6.99 -21.15 13.87
C THR A 427 7.94 -20.39 14.80
N GLY A 428 7.88 -20.68 16.10
CA GLY A 428 8.72 -20.04 17.12
C GLY A 428 8.27 -18.63 17.55
N ALA A 429 7.07 -18.19 17.16
CA ALA A 429 6.47 -16.94 17.62
C ALA A 429 5.16 -17.19 18.39
N ASN A 430 4.75 -16.21 19.19
CA ASN A 430 3.38 -16.20 19.72
C ASN A 430 2.37 -15.99 18.58
N PRO A 431 1.13 -16.47 18.72
CA PRO A 431 0.06 -16.15 17.79
C PRO A 431 -0.08 -14.64 17.58
N ILE A 432 -0.37 -14.23 16.35
CA ILE A 432 -0.65 -12.84 15.98
C ILE A 432 -2.11 -12.78 15.52
N ASN A 433 -2.89 -11.91 16.14
CA ASN A 433 -4.32 -11.81 15.91
C ASN A 433 -4.65 -10.55 15.11
N PHE A 434 -5.56 -10.72 14.14
CA PHE A 434 -5.98 -9.68 13.22
C PHE A 434 -7.50 -9.58 13.17
N VAL A 435 -8.00 -8.38 12.90
CA VAL A 435 -9.33 -8.18 12.30
C VAL A 435 -9.21 -8.29 10.80
N VAL A 436 -10.24 -8.85 10.15
CA VAL A 436 -10.23 -9.09 8.71
C VAL A 436 -11.46 -8.47 8.07
N TYR A 437 -11.27 -7.71 7.01
CA TYR A 437 -12.34 -7.21 6.17
C TYR A 437 -12.18 -7.83 4.77
N VAL A 438 -13.06 -8.79 4.46
CA VAL A 438 -13.05 -9.46 3.15
C VAL A 438 -13.64 -8.50 2.13
N VAL A 439 -12.87 -8.16 1.11
CA VAL A 439 -13.31 -7.36 -0.05
C VAL A 439 -14.10 -8.27 -0.99
N ASN A 440 -13.48 -9.38 -1.38
CA ASN A 440 -14.06 -10.42 -2.22
C ASN A 440 -13.30 -11.74 -1.96
N PRO A 441 -13.71 -12.87 -2.55
CA PRO A 441 -12.99 -14.14 -2.39
C PRO A 441 -11.49 -14.09 -2.71
N GLN A 442 -11.03 -13.11 -3.49
CA GLN A 442 -9.65 -12.96 -3.93
C GLN A 442 -8.83 -11.96 -3.10
N LEU A 443 -9.47 -11.12 -2.29
CA LEU A 443 -8.80 -10.04 -1.55
C LEU A 443 -9.46 -9.82 -0.19
N ALA A 444 -8.64 -9.78 0.86
CA ALA A 444 -9.03 -9.27 2.17
C ALA A 444 -7.97 -8.31 2.70
N PHE A 445 -8.42 -7.28 3.42
CA PHE A 445 -7.57 -6.42 4.22
C PHE A 445 -7.60 -6.87 5.67
N PHE A 446 -6.50 -6.71 6.38
CA PHE A 446 -6.45 -7.03 7.79
C PHE A 446 -5.52 -6.09 8.55
N ALA A 447 -5.79 -5.88 9.83
CA ALA A 447 -4.97 -5.09 10.73
C ALA A 447 -4.85 -5.80 12.09
N ASN A 448 -3.72 -5.62 12.76
CA ASN A 448 -3.48 -6.27 14.05
C ASN A 448 -4.46 -5.76 15.12
N ARG A 449 -4.97 -6.68 15.95
CA ARG A 449 -6.07 -6.45 16.92
C ARG A 449 -5.86 -7.11 18.28
N ASP A 450 -4.73 -7.78 18.48
CA ASP A 450 -4.36 -8.20 19.83
C ASP A 450 -2.84 -8.40 19.87
N ASN A 451 -2.24 -7.75 20.85
CA ASN A 451 -0.83 -7.79 21.17
C ASN A 451 -0.51 -9.04 22.00
N SER A 452 -0.94 -10.24 21.58
CA SER A 452 -0.67 -11.51 22.26
C SER A 452 0.84 -11.81 22.30
N GLY A 453 1.56 -11.10 23.19
CA GLY A 453 3.00 -10.93 23.16
C GLY A 453 3.41 -9.49 22.84
N THR A 454 4.12 -9.31 21.73
CA THR A 454 4.77 -8.04 21.34
C THR A 454 3.77 -7.09 20.69
N PRO A 455 3.65 -5.83 21.15
CA PRO A 455 2.75 -4.88 20.53
C PRO A 455 3.10 -4.58 19.09
N ARG A 456 2.10 -4.45 18.23
CA ARG A 456 2.26 -4.18 16.80
C ARG A 456 1.29 -3.11 16.33
N VAL A 457 1.69 -2.42 15.27
CA VAL A 457 0.85 -1.56 14.46
C VAL A 457 1.11 -1.93 13.01
N VAL A 458 0.46 -3.01 12.56
CA VAL A 458 0.68 -3.59 11.23
C VAL A 458 -0.64 -3.76 10.49
N VAL A 459 -0.57 -3.57 9.18
CA VAL A 459 -1.69 -3.72 8.25
C VAL A 459 -1.24 -4.50 7.04
N GLY A 460 -2.15 -5.27 6.46
CA GLY A 460 -1.78 -6.18 5.39
C GLY A 460 -2.94 -6.62 4.52
N ILE A 461 -2.58 -7.44 3.53
CA ILE A 461 -3.48 -8.00 2.54
C ILE A 461 -3.33 -9.51 2.47
N LEU A 462 -4.45 -10.18 2.19
CA LEU A 462 -4.49 -11.57 1.75
C LEU A 462 -5.01 -11.57 0.32
N LYS A 463 -4.14 -11.89 -0.65
CA LYS A 463 -4.46 -11.84 -2.10
C LYS A 463 -4.32 -13.22 -2.74
N LEU A 464 -5.37 -13.71 -3.36
CA LEU A 464 -5.40 -15.05 -3.98
C LEU A 464 -4.38 -15.13 -5.11
N GLN A 465 -3.61 -16.22 -5.15
CA GLN A 465 -2.73 -16.57 -6.26
C GLN A 465 -3.56 -17.08 -7.44
N GLN A 466 -3.38 -16.50 -8.62
CA GLN A 466 -4.15 -16.79 -9.85
C GLN A 466 -3.33 -17.42 -10.96
#